data_AF-S6GEU2-F1
#
_entry.id   AF-S6GEU2-F1
#
_cell.length_a   1.000
_cell.length_b   1.000
_cell.length_c   1.000
_cell.angle_alpha   90.00
_cell.angle_beta   90.00
_cell.angle_gamma   90.00
#
_symmetry.space_group_name_H-M   'P 1'
#
loop_
_entity.id
_entity.type
_entity.pdbx_description
1 polymer ?
#
loop_
_entity_poly.entity_id
_entity_poly.type
_entity_poly.pdbx_seq_one_letter_code
_entity_poly.pdbx_strand_id
1 'polypeptide(L)' 'MLSLLERRPKVESTKFSDFFRSSAARDKKKIFAKALKAASTEQQKIVDMANSLKSV' A
#
# COMPACT_ATOMS: atom_id res chain seq x y z
N MET A 1 -18.78 -13.65 -35.77
CA MET A 1 -18.76 -12.39 -35.00
C MET A 1 -18.51 -12.72 -33.54
N LEU A 2 -17.27 -12.61 -33.07
CA LEU A 2 -16.89 -12.94 -31.69
C LEU A 2 -17.18 -11.75 -30.77
N SER A 3 -18.39 -11.70 -30.23
CA SER A 3 -18.72 -10.87 -29.06
C SER A 3 -18.35 -11.62 -27.78
N LEU A 4 -17.05 -11.81 -27.54
CA LEU A 4 -16.50 -12.45 -26.33
C LEU A 4 -16.04 -11.44 -25.27
N LEU A 5 -16.41 -10.17 -25.36
CA LEU A 5 -16.36 -9.30 -24.19
C LEU A 5 -17.56 -9.64 -23.31
N GLU A 6 -17.41 -10.70 -22.51
CA GLU A 6 -18.21 -10.90 -21.30
C GLU A 6 -18.29 -9.55 -20.57
N ARG A 7 -19.50 -9.03 -20.37
CA ARG A 7 -19.74 -7.81 -19.61
C ARG A 7 -19.29 -8.08 -18.18
N ARG A 8 -18.03 -7.76 -17.87
CA ARG A 8 -17.50 -7.90 -16.51
C ARG A 8 -18.42 -7.12 -15.58
N PRO A 9 -18.85 -7.71 -14.45
CA PRO A 9 -19.68 -7.02 -13.48
C PRO A 9 -18.97 -5.73 -13.08
N LYS A 10 -19.73 -4.62 -13.04
CA LYS A 10 -19.20 -3.33 -12.64
C LYS A 10 -18.67 -3.47 -11.21
N VAL A 11 -17.36 -3.38 -11.05
CA VAL A 11 -16.73 -3.49 -9.73
C VAL A 11 -17.04 -2.21 -8.98
N GLU A 12 -17.75 -2.33 -7.86
CA GLU A 12 -18.05 -1.20 -6.99
C GLU A 12 -16.75 -0.60 -6.45
N SER A 13 -16.72 0.74 -6.41
CA SER A 13 -15.55 1.46 -5.94
C SER A 13 -15.44 1.30 -4.42
N THR A 14 -14.23 1.03 -3.93
CA THR A 14 -13.97 1.01 -2.49
C THR A 14 -13.64 2.42 -2.00
N LYS A 15 -13.76 2.68 -0.69
CA LYS A 15 -13.31 3.94 -0.08
C LYS A 15 -11.85 4.27 -0.43
N PHE A 16 -10.99 3.25 -0.53
CA PHE A 16 -9.61 3.42 -0.97
C PHE A 16 -9.53 3.82 -2.44
N SER A 17 -10.28 3.13 -3.31
CA SER A 17 -10.35 3.44 -4.74
C SER A 17 -10.85 4.88 -4.97
N ASP A 18 -11.85 5.31 -4.22
CA ASP A 18 -12.40 6.67 -4.28
C ASP A 18 -11.40 7.70 -3.80
N PHE A 19 -10.75 7.46 -2.66
CA PHE A 19 -9.67 8.30 -2.17
C PHE A 19 -8.55 8.42 -3.21
N PHE A 20 -8.08 7.30 -3.77
CA PHE A 20 -6.99 7.30 -4.73
C PHE A 20 -7.36 7.99 -6.05
N ARG A 21 -8.62 7.91 -6.50
CA ARG A 21 -9.08 8.59 -7.72
C ARG A 21 -9.28 10.09 -7.51
N SER A 22 -9.93 10.48 -6.41
CA SER A 22 -10.37 11.86 -6.17
C SER A 22 -9.32 12.77 -5.52
N SER A 23 -8.37 12.21 -4.76
CA SER A 23 -7.44 13.03 -3.98
C SER A 23 -6.35 13.69 -4.82
N ALA A 24 -5.83 14.81 -4.35
CA ALA A 24 -4.66 15.47 -4.93
C ALA A 24 -3.40 14.59 -4.80
N ALA A 25 -2.47 14.72 -5.74
CA ALA A 25 -1.22 13.96 -5.73
C ALA A 25 -0.40 14.16 -4.43
N ARG A 26 -0.48 15.35 -3.83
CA ARG A 26 0.19 15.67 -2.56
C ARG A 26 -0.29 14.76 -1.43
N ASP A 27 -1.59 14.50 -1.32
CA ASP A 27 -2.13 13.72 -0.21
C ASP A 27 -1.86 12.23 -0.38
N LYS A 28 -1.86 11.73 -1.62
CA LYS A 28 -1.39 10.36 -1.93
C LYS A 28 0.06 10.16 -1.51
N LYS A 29 0.93 11.12 -1.83
CA LYS A 29 2.35 11.08 -1.44
C LYS A 29 2.55 11.05 0.07
N LYS A 30 1.75 11.80 0.84
CA LYS A 30 1.79 11.76 2.32
C LYS A 30 1.47 10.36 2.86
N ILE A 31 0.41 9.73 2.36
CA ILE A 31 0.03 8.38 2.80
C ILE A 31 1.14 7.38 2.43
N PHE A 32 1.65 7.47 1.21
CA PHE A 32 2.73 6.59 0.76
C PHE A 32 4.00 6.74 1.61
N ALA A 33 4.42 7.98 1.89
CA ALA A 33 5.57 8.25 2.76
C ALA A 33 5.36 7.72 4.19
N LYS A 34 4.13 7.87 4.73
CA LYS A 34 3.79 7.32 6.05
C LYS A 34 3.86 5.79 6.07
N ALA A 35 3.36 5.13 5.03
CA ALA A 35 3.41 3.68 4.90
C ALA A 35 4.86 3.17 4.82
N LEU A 36 5.70 3.80 3.99
CA LEU A 36 7.12 3.48 3.91
C LEU A 36 7.83 3.65 5.26
N LYS A 37 7.61 4.79 5.93
CA LYS A 37 8.23 5.04 7.24
C LYS A 37 7.83 3.99 8.26
N ALA A 38 6.55 3.61 8.32
CA ALA A 38 6.07 2.58 9.23
C ALA A 38 6.73 1.22 8.95
N ALA A 39 6.74 0.79 7.69
CA ALA A 39 7.36 -0.47 7.28
C ALA A 39 8.86 -0.50 7.57
N SER A 40 9.60 0.55 7.22
CA SER A 40 11.03 0.63 7.50
C SER A 40 11.33 0.65 9.01
N THR A 41 10.49 1.31 9.81
CA THR A 41 10.64 1.32 11.27
C THR A 41 10.45 -0.07 11.86
N GLU A 42 9.46 -0.83 11.37
CA GLU A 42 9.22 -2.20 11.81
C GLU A 42 10.36 -3.14 11.41
N GLN A 43 10.85 -3.01 10.17
CA GLN A 43 12.02 -3.76 9.70
C GLN A 43 13.27 -3.46 10.54
N GLN A 44 13.51 -2.20 10.89
CA GLN A 44 14.65 -1.81 11.72
C GLN A 44 14.62 -2.50 13.09
N LYS A 45 13.44 -2.60 13.72
CA LYS A 45 13.31 -3.32 15.01
C LYS A 45 13.71 -4.78 14.91
N ILE A 46 13.38 -5.45 13.81
CA ILE A 46 13.75 -6.84 13.57
C ILE A 46 15.28 -6.96 13.42
N VAL A 47 15.90 -6.04 12.67
CA VAL A 47 17.35 -5.98 12.52
C VAL A 47 18.05 -5.75 13.86
N ASP A 48 17.55 -4.80 14.66
CA ASP A 48 18.11 -4.48 15.98
C ASP A 48 18.01 -5.68 16.93
N MET A 49 16.86 -6.37 16.92
CA MET A 49 16.67 -7.61 17.69
C MET A 49 17.66 -8.70 17.26
N ALA A 50 17.80 -8.94 15.95
CA ALA A 50 18.74 -9.93 15.43
C ALA A 50 20.20 -9.60 15.79
N ASN A 51 20.58 -8.31 15.74
CA ASN A 51 21.91 -7.85 16.13
C ASN A 51 22.17 -8.06 17.63
N SER A 52 21.17 -7.76 18.48
CA SER A 52 21.29 -7.96 19.92
C SER A 52 21.49 -9.43 20.32
N LEU A 53 20.89 -10.36 19.57
CA LEU A 53 21.05 -11.80 19.77
C LEU A 53 22.42 -12.31 19.31
N LYS A 54 23.03 -11.67 18.30
CA LYS A 54 24.35 -12.05 17.77
C LYS A 54 25.50 -11.57 18.66
N SER A 55 25.27 -10.55 19.48
CA SER A 55 26.26 -9.99 20.42
C SER A 55 26.31 -10.72 21.78
N VAL A 56 25.47 -11.73 21.99
CA VAL A 56 25.49 -12.65 23.14
C VAL A 56 26.18 -13.95 22.71
#